data_AF-A0AAV9VVC5-F1
#
_entry.id   AF-A0AAV9VVC5-F1
#
_cell.length_a   1.000
_cell.length_b   1.000
_cell.length_c   1.000
_cell.angle_alpha   90.00
_cell.angle_beta   90.00
_cell.angle_gamma   90.00
#
_symmetry.space_group_name_H-M   'P 1'
#
loop_
_entity.id
_entity.type
_entity.pdbx_description
1 polymer ?
#
loop_
_entity_poly.entity_id
_entity_poly.type
_entity_poly.pdbx_seq_one_letter_code
_entity_poly.pdbx_strand_id
1 'polypeptide(L)'
;MSFVEIPADSDFTLANIPFGIFSTVSNPTPRACTAIGDYVLDLSSLSSTVFPKVLEKPDEICEALRKTTLNAFAALGKTARVAVRNAVLEVVKVGSEWQGLVEGALVKRGDARMHLPMDIGDYTDFYAGKNHAFNVGVLFRGPANALQPNYTHLPVGYHGRASTVVVSGTPLRRPLGQTCPPTNSTPNFDQCNRLDIELEMACYVSRPNEMGHPIDIKDAEDHIFGYSLMNDWSARDIQAWEYVPLGPFNAKNFGTTVGGWIVTDEALEGFRTAQMEGGGEVLPYLRDEKRGGKGVFDVELEVLVKPAGQEEFTKVFTSNSKNLLFSFSQMIAHHTITGCAMRTGDLLGSGTISGADKTSVGSYLEATQGGKEDIEINGVKRKWLEDGDEVVLRGHAGSGAGRVGFGECSGLILPAEWGRWSKIAGAKKDHPPPTDSYTTERQLSNIPYLLLQIQESSGKQETEENMAILSDTEHPAQQQQLTLTLEQATALEAAMAEGSLRGKKRVTRGSVVGEAGESLFKPGYEISSAAGQGFMSPRISPGQKMQVFGNGI
;
A
#
# COMPACT_ATOMS: atom_id res chain seq x y z
N MET A 1 21.25 -16.19 -22.40
CA MET A 1 19.83 -16.46 -22.69
C MET A 1 19.25 -17.29 -21.54
N SER A 2 17.97 -17.12 -21.22
CA SER A 2 17.28 -17.91 -20.20
C SER A 2 16.45 -19.02 -20.84
N PHE A 3 16.21 -20.13 -20.13
CA PHE A 3 15.20 -21.11 -20.54
C PHE A 3 13.78 -20.64 -20.22
N VAL A 4 13.62 -19.63 -19.35
CA VAL A 4 12.35 -18.96 -19.12
C VAL A 4 12.10 -18.02 -20.29
N GLU A 5 10.96 -18.17 -20.95
CA GLU A 5 10.54 -17.30 -22.04
C GLU A 5 10.19 -15.90 -21.49
N ILE A 6 10.79 -14.87 -22.08
CA ILE A 6 10.60 -13.48 -21.67
C ILE A 6 10.04 -12.71 -22.87
N PRO A 7 8.82 -12.17 -22.78
CA PRO A 7 8.24 -11.32 -23.82
C PRO A 7 9.12 -10.11 -24.12
N ALA A 8 9.16 -9.68 -25.38
CA ALA A 8 10.05 -8.61 -25.85
C ALA A 8 9.78 -7.25 -25.20
N ASP A 9 8.55 -7.00 -24.78
CA ASP A 9 8.06 -5.80 -24.11
C ASP A 9 7.96 -5.95 -22.58
N SER A 10 8.40 -7.09 -22.03
CA SER A 10 8.32 -7.36 -20.59
C SER A 10 9.10 -6.36 -19.76
N ASP A 11 8.49 -5.90 -18.67
CA ASP A 11 9.17 -5.14 -17.62
C ASP A 11 10.23 -5.99 -16.88
N PHE A 12 10.09 -7.31 -16.89
CA PHE A 12 10.83 -8.25 -16.05
C PHE A 12 11.86 -9.03 -16.86
N THR A 13 12.75 -8.29 -17.51
CA THR A 13 13.87 -8.85 -18.28
C THR A 13 14.98 -9.39 -17.36
N LEU A 14 15.97 -10.05 -17.94
CA LEU A 14 17.21 -10.43 -17.23
C LEU A 14 18.03 -9.22 -16.77
N ALA A 15 17.80 -8.03 -17.35
CA ALA A 15 18.43 -6.81 -16.87
C ALA A 15 17.77 -6.28 -15.58
N ASN A 16 16.56 -6.73 -15.24
CA ASN A 16 15.79 -6.20 -14.11
C ASN A 16 15.99 -6.99 -12.81
N ILE A 17 15.48 -8.22 -12.71
CA ILE A 17 15.49 -9.07 -11.48
C ILE A 17 15.12 -8.27 -10.21
N PRO A 18 13.88 -7.74 -10.11
CA PRO A 18 13.43 -7.00 -8.93
C PRO A 18 13.05 -7.98 -7.80
N PHE A 19 13.00 -7.51 -6.56
CA PHE A 19 12.61 -8.33 -5.40
C PHE A 19 11.22 -7.99 -4.91
N GLY A 20 10.46 -9.00 -4.47
CA GLY A 20 9.12 -8.82 -3.91
C GLY A 20 8.77 -9.89 -2.87
N ILE A 21 7.57 -9.77 -2.33
CA ILE A 21 6.96 -10.78 -1.45
C ILE A 21 5.66 -11.24 -2.10
N PHE A 22 5.48 -12.54 -2.23
CA PHE A 22 4.27 -13.13 -2.80
C PHE A 22 3.72 -14.28 -1.96
N SER A 23 2.47 -14.64 -2.24
CA SER A 23 1.87 -15.92 -1.87
C SER A 23 1.06 -16.47 -3.04
N THR A 24 0.61 -17.71 -2.93
CA THR A 24 -0.32 -18.32 -3.89
C THR A 24 -1.53 -18.86 -3.14
N VAL A 25 -2.60 -19.23 -3.86
CA VAL A 25 -3.74 -19.93 -3.24
C VAL A 25 -3.29 -21.25 -2.60
N SER A 26 -2.40 -21.97 -3.28
CA SER A 26 -1.85 -23.27 -2.82
C SER A 26 -0.87 -23.14 -1.64
N ASN A 27 -0.20 -22.00 -1.49
CA ASN A 27 0.70 -21.72 -0.39
C ASN A 27 0.49 -20.25 0.07
N PRO A 28 -0.35 -20.04 1.09
CA PRO A 28 -0.75 -18.71 1.53
C PRO A 28 0.33 -17.97 2.33
N THR A 29 1.45 -18.62 2.65
CA THR A 29 2.54 -18.01 3.42
C THR A 29 3.30 -17.00 2.55
N PRO A 30 3.36 -15.70 2.93
CA PRO A 30 4.15 -14.70 2.23
C PRO A 30 5.64 -15.07 2.23
N ARG A 31 6.32 -14.92 1.09
CA ARG A 31 7.72 -15.33 0.93
C ARG A 31 8.43 -14.56 -0.16
N ALA A 32 9.76 -14.50 -0.08
CA ALA A 32 10.60 -13.77 -1.03
C ALA A 32 10.52 -14.34 -2.45
N CYS A 33 10.47 -13.44 -3.43
CA CYS A 33 10.46 -13.78 -4.84
C CYS A 33 11.15 -12.74 -5.70
N THR A 34 11.39 -13.11 -6.96
CA THR A 34 11.75 -12.18 -8.04
C THR A 34 10.85 -12.39 -9.25
N ALA A 35 10.72 -11.39 -10.12
CA ALA A 35 9.98 -11.50 -11.36
C ALA A 35 10.91 -11.76 -12.55
N ILE A 36 10.47 -12.64 -13.47
CA ILE A 36 11.16 -12.94 -14.73
C ILE A 36 10.11 -13.28 -15.81
N GLY A 37 10.01 -12.43 -16.83
CA GLY A 37 8.96 -12.53 -17.84
C GLY A 37 7.56 -12.50 -17.20
N ASP A 38 6.77 -13.54 -17.49
CA ASP A 38 5.42 -13.72 -16.95
C ASP A 38 5.39 -14.56 -15.66
N TYR A 39 6.55 -14.84 -15.07
CA TYR A 39 6.68 -15.68 -13.90
C TYR A 39 7.19 -14.92 -12.68
N VAL A 40 6.78 -15.42 -11.52
CA VAL A 40 7.38 -15.19 -10.21
C VAL A 40 8.24 -16.39 -9.90
N LEU A 41 9.51 -16.16 -9.59
CA LEU A 41 10.44 -17.17 -9.12
C LEU A 41 10.50 -17.17 -7.59
N ASP A 42 10.16 -18.29 -6.97
CA ASP A 42 10.12 -18.49 -5.52
C ASP A 42 11.54 -18.60 -4.91
N LEU A 43 12.07 -17.47 -4.46
CA LEU A 43 13.42 -17.40 -3.87
C LEU A 43 13.50 -18.13 -2.53
N SER A 44 12.39 -18.22 -1.79
CA SER A 44 12.33 -18.99 -0.54
C SER A 44 12.47 -20.49 -0.82
N SER A 45 11.82 -21.01 -1.87
CA SER A 45 11.99 -22.40 -2.29
C SER A 45 13.44 -22.68 -2.73
N LEU A 46 14.00 -21.81 -3.57
CA LEU A 46 15.40 -21.94 -4.03
C LEU A 46 16.41 -21.83 -2.89
N SER A 47 16.12 -21.03 -1.85
CA SER A 47 16.96 -20.91 -0.65
C SER A 47 17.14 -22.24 0.12
N SER A 48 16.23 -23.19 -0.09
CA SER A 48 16.24 -24.49 0.60
C SER A 48 16.83 -25.61 -0.26
N THR A 49 17.05 -25.36 -1.56
CA THR A 49 17.35 -26.41 -2.53
C THR A 49 18.56 -26.09 -3.41
N VAL A 50 18.50 -24.97 -4.13
CA VAL A 50 19.48 -24.58 -5.16
C VAL A 50 20.53 -23.63 -4.61
N PHE A 51 20.12 -22.55 -3.95
CA PHE A 51 21.04 -21.51 -3.48
C PHE A 51 22.11 -21.97 -2.47
N PRO A 52 21.88 -22.98 -1.60
CA PRO A 52 22.95 -23.55 -0.78
C PRO A 52 24.13 -24.12 -1.58
N LYS A 53 23.93 -24.45 -2.86
CA LYS A 53 24.94 -25.02 -3.76
C LYS A 53 25.52 -24.01 -4.74
N VAL A 54 24.86 -22.87 -4.92
CA VAL A 54 25.22 -21.84 -5.92
C VAL A 54 25.87 -20.63 -5.28
N LEU A 55 25.45 -20.25 -4.07
CA LEU A 55 26.01 -19.11 -3.35
C LEU A 55 27.28 -19.49 -2.60
N GLU A 56 28.28 -18.60 -2.59
CA GLU A 56 29.52 -18.80 -1.82
C GLU A 56 29.30 -18.74 -0.29
N LYS A 57 28.39 -17.88 0.17
CA LYS A 57 28.04 -17.69 1.59
C LYS A 57 26.53 -17.82 1.77
N PRO A 58 25.99 -19.05 1.66
CA PRO A 58 24.54 -19.25 1.52
C PRO A 58 23.77 -19.03 2.82
N ASP A 59 24.34 -19.30 3.99
CA ASP A 59 23.56 -19.50 5.22
C ASP A 59 22.69 -18.30 5.61
N GLU A 60 23.30 -17.11 5.79
CA GLU A 60 22.57 -15.89 6.16
C GLU A 60 21.61 -15.44 5.07
N ILE A 61 22.02 -15.53 3.79
CA ILE A 61 21.20 -15.15 2.64
C ILE A 61 19.96 -16.04 2.56
N CYS A 62 20.16 -17.35 2.67
CA CYS A 62 19.06 -18.31 2.57
C CYS A 62 18.12 -18.20 3.76
N GLU A 63 18.62 -17.93 4.97
CA GLU A 63 17.75 -17.63 6.11
C GLU A 63 16.91 -16.38 5.87
N ALA A 64 17.52 -15.31 5.38
CA ALA A 64 16.83 -14.05 5.11
C ALA A 64 15.74 -14.20 4.03
N LEU A 65 16.00 -14.96 2.96
CA LEU A 65 15.03 -15.21 1.87
C LEU A 65 13.84 -16.09 2.28
N ARG A 66 13.91 -16.79 3.42
CA ARG A 66 12.79 -17.55 3.99
C ARG A 66 11.87 -16.71 4.88
N LYS A 67 12.20 -15.44 5.13
CA LYS A 67 11.33 -14.55 5.91
C LYS A 67 10.13 -14.08 5.07
N THR A 68 9.12 -13.56 5.76
CA THR A 68 7.86 -13.09 5.16
C THR A 68 7.94 -11.64 4.65
N THR A 69 9.07 -10.97 4.86
CA THR A 69 9.38 -9.61 4.37
C THR A 69 10.84 -9.55 3.92
N LEU A 70 11.18 -8.58 3.08
CA LEU A 70 12.56 -8.41 2.58
C LEU A 70 13.50 -7.73 3.58
N ASN A 71 13.03 -7.29 4.75
CA ASN A 71 13.87 -6.52 5.70
C ASN A 71 15.15 -7.27 6.08
N ALA A 72 15.06 -8.56 6.42
CA ALA A 72 16.24 -9.36 6.78
C ALA A 72 17.22 -9.47 5.62
N PHE A 73 16.72 -9.58 4.39
CA PHE A 73 17.57 -9.66 3.19
C PHE A 73 18.20 -8.32 2.85
N ALA A 74 17.44 -7.22 2.98
CA ALA A 74 17.92 -5.88 2.78
C ALA A 74 18.99 -5.48 3.81
N ALA A 75 18.92 -5.98 5.04
CA ALA A 75 19.92 -5.71 6.08
C ALA A 75 21.31 -6.31 5.76
N LEU A 76 21.38 -7.37 4.94
CA LEU A 76 22.66 -7.97 4.49
C LEU A 76 23.43 -7.09 3.50
N GLY A 77 22.79 -6.05 2.98
CA GLY A 77 23.40 -5.03 2.12
C GLY A 77 23.69 -5.47 0.69
N LYS A 78 24.42 -4.60 -0.02
CA LYS A 78 24.68 -4.70 -1.46
C LYS A 78 25.32 -6.01 -1.89
N THR A 79 26.32 -6.51 -1.15
CA THR A 79 27.04 -7.74 -1.51
C THR A 79 26.11 -8.96 -1.58
N ALA A 80 25.23 -9.14 -0.59
CA ALA A 80 24.26 -10.23 -0.58
C ALA A 80 23.22 -10.06 -1.69
N ARG A 81 22.73 -8.83 -1.90
CA ARG A 81 21.78 -8.52 -2.98
C ARG A 81 22.33 -8.87 -4.37
N VAL A 82 23.57 -8.46 -4.66
CA VAL A 82 24.27 -8.78 -5.92
C VAL A 82 24.53 -10.28 -6.05
N ALA A 83 24.90 -10.97 -4.96
CA ALA A 83 25.10 -12.41 -4.98
C ALA A 83 23.82 -13.17 -5.36
N VAL A 84 22.67 -12.80 -4.77
CA VAL A 84 21.37 -13.40 -5.13
C VAL A 84 20.98 -13.08 -6.57
N ARG A 85 21.16 -11.83 -7.01
CA ARG A 85 20.92 -11.45 -8.41
C ARG A 85 21.71 -12.34 -9.38
N ASN A 86 23.01 -12.52 -9.13
CA ASN A 86 23.87 -13.35 -9.96
C ASN A 86 23.48 -14.83 -9.90
N ALA A 87 23.11 -15.33 -8.71
CA ALA A 87 22.61 -16.70 -8.57
C ALA A 87 21.33 -16.93 -9.36
N VAL A 88 20.37 -15.98 -9.33
CA VAL A 88 19.16 -16.04 -10.17
C VAL A 88 19.55 -16.09 -11.65
N LEU A 89 20.42 -15.20 -12.11
CA LEU A 89 20.88 -15.16 -13.49
C LEU A 89 21.60 -16.46 -13.90
N GLU A 90 22.31 -17.12 -12.99
CA GLU A 90 22.96 -18.40 -13.24
C GLU A 90 21.96 -19.55 -13.39
N VAL A 91 21.03 -19.66 -12.45
CA VAL A 91 20.11 -20.81 -12.39
C VAL A 91 19.05 -20.78 -13.48
N VAL A 92 18.75 -19.61 -14.06
CA VAL A 92 17.77 -19.49 -15.16
C VAL A 92 18.40 -19.61 -16.55
N LYS A 93 19.73 -19.77 -16.68
CA LYS A 93 20.42 -19.91 -17.98
C LYS A 93 19.97 -21.16 -18.72
N VAL A 94 19.89 -21.06 -20.05
CA VAL A 94 19.73 -22.25 -20.91
C VAL A 94 20.83 -23.26 -20.62
N GLY A 95 20.45 -24.52 -20.37
CA GLY A 95 21.38 -25.60 -20.06
C GLY A 95 21.86 -25.62 -18.60
N SER A 96 21.25 -24.82 -17.71
CA SER A 96 21.54 -24.89 -16.28
C SER A 96 21.19 -26.27 -15.73
N GLU A 97 22.09 -26.88 -14.95
CA GLU A 97 21.82 -28.15 -14.26
C GLU A 97 20.68 -28.06 -13.24
N TRP A 98 20.32 -26.83 -12.83
CA TRP A 98 19.25 -26.55 -11.88
C TRP A 98 17.87 -26.42 -12.52
N GLN A 99 17.77 -26.48 -13.86
CA GLN A 99 16.55 -26.15 -14.61
C GLN A 99 15.31 -26.84 -14.04
N GLY A 100 15.34 -28.16 -13.81
CA GLY A 100 14.17 -28.88 -13.28
C GLY A 100 13.72 -28.43 -11.88
N LEU A 101 14.64 -28.04 -11.00
CA LEU A 101 14.31 -27.49 -9.68
C LEU A 101 13.79 -26.05 -9.77
N VAL A 102 14.36 -25.25 -10.69
CA VAL A 102 13.93 -23.87 -10.93
C VAL A 102 12.54 -23.84 -11.57
N GLU A 103 12.25 -24.72 -12.52
CA GLU A 103 10.91 -24.87 -13.12
C GLU A 103 9.84 -25.17 -12.06
N GLY A 104 10.15 -26.02 -11.08
CA GLY A 104 9.27 -26.28 -9.94
C GLY A 104 9.08 -25.10 -8.97
N ALA A 105 9.92 -24.06 -9.08
CA ALA A 105 9.84 -22.83 -8.29
C ALA A 105 9.24 -21.65 -9.07
N LEU A 106 8.88 -21.84 -10.34
CA LEU A 106 8.20 -20.83 -11.16
C LEU A 106 6.69 -20.87 -10.93
N VAL A 107 6.10 -19.71 -10.71
CA VAL A 107 4.66 -19.51 -10.59
C VAL A 107 4.25 -18.47 -11.63
N LYS A 108 3.16 -18.69 -12.38
CA LYS A 108 2.65 -17.65 -13.28
C LYS A 108 2.25 -16.42 -12.47
N ARG A 109 2.60 -15.23 -12.94
CA ARG A 109 2.30 -13.97 -12.23
C ARG A 109 0.81 -13.78 -11.92
N GLY A 110 -0.08 -14.24 -12.80
CA GLY A 110 -1.53 -14.19 -12.58
C GLY A 110 -2.02 -15.05 -11.40
N ASP A 111 -1.25 -16.06 -11.00
CA ASP A 111 -1.57 -16.95 -9.87
C ASP A 111 -0.89 -16.48 -8.56
N ALA A 112 -0.08 -15.41 -8.63
CA ALA A 112 0.64 -14.85 -7.51
C ALA A 112 -0.13 -13.66 -6.92
N ARG A 113 -0.27 -13.65 -5.60
CA ARG A 113 -0.71 -12.48 -4.83
C ARG A 113 0.50 -11.78 -4.25
N MET A 114 0.75 -10.55 -4.67
CA MET A 114 1.80 -9.70 -4.11
C MET A 114 1.40 -9.15 -2.75
N HIS A 115 2.39 -8.95 -1.88
CA HIS A 115 2.28 -8.32 -0.56
C HIS A 115 3.19 -7.11 -0.49
N LEU A 116 3.04 -6.32 0.59
CA LEU A 116 3.99 -5.25 0.88
C LEU A 116 5.40 -5.85 1.01
N PRO A 117 6.41 -5.32 0.28
CA PRO A 117 7.70 -6.00 0.18
C PRO A 117 8.53 -5.92 1.46
N MET A 118 8.33 -4.89 2.28
CA MET A 118 9.01 -4.70 3.55
C MET A 118 8.02 -4.30 4.64
N ASP A 119 8.35 -4.63 5.88
CA ASP A 119 7.76 -3.98 7.04
C ASP A 119 8.35 -2.57 7.14
N ILE A 120 7.50 -1.56 6.97
CA ILE A 120 7.92 -0.16 6.90
C ILE A 120 7.86 0.41 8.31
N GLY A 121 9.03 0.71 8.86
CA GLY A 121 9.14 1.33 10.17
C GLY A 121 8.65 2.78 10.13
N ASP A 122 9.36 3.62 9.39
CA ASP A 122 9.02 5.02 9.13
C ASP A 122 8.86 5.28 7.64
N TYR A 123 7.95 6.18 7.30
CA TYR A 123 7.77 6.71 5.96
C TYR A 123 8.00 8.22 6.01
N THR A 124 8.92 8.72 5.19
CA THR A 124 9.13 10.15 4.96
C THR A 124 8.86 10.48 3.51
N ASP A 125 8.10 11.53 3.29
CA ASP A 125 7.75 12.00 1.96
C ASP A 125 8.50 13.30 1.67
N PHE A 126 9.31 13.29 0.61
CA PHE A 126 10.02 14.49 0.19
C PHE A 126 9.16 15.35 -0.72
N TYR A 127 9.67 16.54 -1.02
CA TYR A 127 9.07 17.47 -1.96
C TYR A 127 10.11 17.86 -3.00
N ALA A 128 10.71 16.88 -3.67
CA ALA A 128 11.86 17.12 -4.55
C ALA A 128 11.49 17.41 -6.02
N GLY A 129 10.22 17.24 -6.42
CA GLY A 129 9.76 17.57 -7.77
C GLY A 129 9.68 19.08 -8.03
N LYS A 130 10.69 19.65 -8.73
CA LYS A 130 10.81 21.11 -8.92
C LYS A 130 9.62 21.72 -9.65
N ASN A 131 9.20 21.13 -10.76
CA ASN A 131 8.09 21.70 -11.54
C ASN A 131 6.79 21.56 -10.76
N HIS A 132 6.60 20.47 -10.02
CA HIS A 132 5.45 20.31 -9.14
C HIS A 132 5.41 21.43 -8.08
N ALA A 133 6.51 21.65 -7.35
CA ALA A 133 6.60 22.73 -6.37
C ALA A 133 6.36 24.12 -6.98
N PHE A 134 6.85 24.35 -8.19
CA PHE A 134 6.59 25.58 -8.93
C PHE A 134 5.10 25.72 -9.29
N ASN A 135 4.49 24.70 -9.89
CA ASN A 135 3.10 24.70 -10.31
C ASN A 135 2.15 24.93 -9.13
N VAL A 136 2.34 24.19 -8.04
CA VAL A 136 1.59 24.37 -6.79
C VAL A 136 1.82 25.77 -6.24
N GLY A 137 3.08 26.22 -6.20
CA GLY A 137 3.43 27.57 -5.76
C GLY A 137 2.74 28.68 -6.55
N VAL A 138 2.65 28.54 -7.88
CA VAL A 138 1.92 29.47 -8.76
C VAL A 138 0.44 29.54 -8.37
N LEU A 139 -0.20 28.39 -8.14
CA LEU A 139 -1.62 28.33 -7.79
C LEU A 139 -1.94 29.04 -6.47
N PHE A 140 -1.04 28.97 -5.50
CA PHE A 140 -1.26 29.53 -4.16
C PHE A 140 -0.68 30.94 -3.93
N ARG A 141 0.45 31.26 -4.56
CA ARG A 141 1.25 32.47 -4.27
C ARG A 141 1.62 33.28 -5.52
N GLY A 142 1.23 32.82 -6.70
CA GLY A 142 1.61 33.42 -7.97
C GLY A 142 3.05 33.08 -8.40
N PRO A 143 3.39 33.31 -9.68
CA PRO A 143 4.65 32.83 -10.27
C PRO A 143 5.91 33.46 -9.67
N ALA A 144 5.85 34.73 -9.23
CA ALA A 144 6.99 35.41 -8.64
C ALA A 144 7.44 34.82 -7.28
N ASN A 145 6.52 34.16 -6.56
CA ASN A 145 6.74 33.61 -5.22
C ASN A 145 6.45 32.09 -5.17
N ALA A 146 6.57 31.43 -6.33
CA ALA A 146 6.20 30.04 -6.50
C ALA A 146 7.05 29.12 -5.62
N LEU A 147 8.37 29.17 -5.78
CA LEU A 147 9.30 28.44 -4.92
C LEU A 147 9.61 29.24 -3.66
N GLN A 148 9.56 28.58 -2.50
CA GLN A 148 9.98 29.19 -1.24
C GLN A 148 11.51 29.31 -1.18
N PRO A 149 12.06 30.27 -0.41
CA PRO A 149 13.49 30.54 -0.42
C PRO A 149 14.39 29.36 -0.05
N ASN A 150 13.90 28.39 0.72
CA ASN A 150 14.65 27.20 1.12
C ASN A 150 14.66 26.09 0.06
N TYR A 151 13.71 26.08 -0.87
CA TYR A 151 13.40 24.93 -1.72
C TYR A 151 14.59 24.46 -2.58
N THR A 152 15.41 25.40 -3.06
CA THR A 152 16.57 25.09 -3.91
C THR A 152 17.85 24.82 -3.12
N HIS A 153 17.80 24.85 -1.78
CA HIS A 153 18.97 24.69 -0.92
C HIS A 153 18.97 23.39 -0.10
N LEU A 154 17.79 22.80 0.13
CA LEU A 154 17.62 21.54 0.84
C LEU A 154 16.43 20.74 0.29
N PRO A 155 16.48 19.40 0.33
CA PRO A 155 15.33 18.56 -0.01
C PRO A 155 14.30 18.63 1.12
N VAL A 156 13.32 19.52 0.98
CA VAL A 156 12.20 19.64 1.93
C VAL A 156 11.45 18.30 1.99
N GLY A 157 11.05 17.87 3.18
CA GLY A 157 10.25 16.68 3.38
C GLY A 157 9.51 16.70 4.71
N TYR A 158 8.60 15.75 4.92
CA TYR A 158 7.80 15.59 6.13
C TYR A 158 7.60 14.11 6.44
N HIS A 159 7.29 13.79 7.69
CA HIS A 159 6.97 12.42 8.09
C HIS A 159 5.58 12.04 7.57
N GLY A 160 5.51 11.01 6.73
CA GLY A 160 4.29 10.40 6.24
C GLY A 160 3.72 9.38 7.25
N ARG A 161 2.74 8.59 6.82
CA ARG A 161 2.10 7.59 7.67
C ARG A 161 2.39 6.16 7.23
N ALA A 162 3.33 5.50 7.90
CA ALA A 162 3.72 4.13 7.59
C ALA A 162 2.56 3.11 7.67
N SER A 163 1.65 3.24 8.66
CA SER A 163 0.57 2.26 8.88
C SER A 163 -0.47 2.17 7.76
N THR A 164 -0.46 3.13 6.84
CA THR A 164 -1.41 3.23 5.73
C THR A 164 -0.69 3.17 4.38
N VAL A 165 0.57 2.72 4.37
CA VAL A 165 1.22 2.29 3.14
C VAL A 165 0.71 0.90 2.78
N VAL A 166 0.17 0.75 1.58
CA VAL A 166 -0.45 -0.47 1.09
C VAL A 166 0.16 -0.91 -0.24
N VAL A 167 0.11 -2.20 -0.53
CA VAL A 167 0.58 -2.73 -1.83
C VAL A 167 -0.42 -2.41 -2.94
N SER A 168 0.10 -2.23 -4.15
CA SER A 168 -0.63 -2.16 -5.43
C SER A 168 -1.84 -3.10 -5.50
N GLY A 169 -2.96 -2.60 -6.02
CA GLY A 169 -4.24 -3.30 -6.14
C GLY A 169 -5.14 -3.17 -4.90
N THR A 170 -4.65 -2.61 -3.79
CA THR A 170 -5.50 -2.34 -2.62
C THR A 170 -6.49 -1.21 -2.93
N PRO A 171 -7.81 -1.40 -2.77
CA PRO A 171 -8.78 -0.32 -2.93
C PRO A 171 -8.66 0.72 -1.81
N LEU A 172 -8.80 2.01 -2.16
CA LEU A 172 -8.71 3.14 -1.24
C LEU A 172 -10.08 3.77 -1.06
N ARG A 173 -10.47 4.03 0.18
CA ARG A 173 -11.74 4.69 0.48
C ARG A 173 -11.59 6.20 0.46
N ARG A 174 -12.48 6.91 -0.24
CA ARG A 174 -12.57 8.37 -0.19
C ARG A 174 -12.70 8.84 1.28
N PRO A 175 -11.79 9.71 1.76
CA PRO A 175 -11.81 10.13 3.16
C PRO A 175 -12.94 11.12 3.42
N LEU A 176 -13.47 11.05 4.64
CA LEU A 176 -14.28 12.11 5.26
C LEU A 176 -13.34 13.05 6.03
N GLY A 177 -13.63 14.34 6.07
CA GLY A 177 -12.81 15.28 6.82
C GLY A 177 -13.37 16.69 6.89
N GLN A 178 -12.62 17.57 7.55
CA GLN A 178 -12.96 18.98 7.61
C GLN A 178 -12.44 19.71 6.37
N THR A 179 -13.29 20.53 5.78
CA THR A 179 -12.92 21.44 4.68
C THR A 179 -13.38 22.85 5.02
N CYS A 180 -12.61 23.86 4.64
CA CYS A 180 -13.01 25.25 4.80
C CYS A 180 -12.78 26.00 3.49
N PRO A 181 -13.83 26.29 2.70
CA PRO A 181 -13.70 27.14 1.53
C PRO A 181 -13.14 28.52 1.93
N PRO A 182 -12.31 29.17 1.09
CA PRO A 182 -11.70 30.47 1.42
C PRO A 182 -12.70 31.59 1.77
N THR A 183 -13.94 31.47 1.30
CA THR A 183 -15.01 32.44 1.55
C THR A 183 -15.79 32.18 2.84
N ASN A 184 -15.46 31.12 3.58
CA ASN A 184 -16.15 30.71 4.79
C ASN A 184 -15.19 30.77 5.99
N SER A 185 -15.70 31.19 7.15
CA SER A 185 -14.95 31.20 8.41
C SER A 185 -15.22 29.96 9.27
N THR A 186 -16.23 29.16 8.92
CA THR A 186 -16.61 27.95 9.66
C THR A 186 -16.32 26.71 8.81
N PRO A 187 -15.59 25.70 9.32
CA PRO A 187 -15.33 24.47 8.58
C PRO A 187 -16.60 23.64 8.42
N ASN A 188 -16.67 22.90 7.32
CA ASN A 188 -17.67 21.88 7.05
C ASN A 188 -17.05 20.50 7.27
N PHE A 189 -17.84 19.53 7.73
CA PHE A 189 -17.46 18.12 7.73
C PHE A 189 -18.18 17.42 6.57
N ASP A 190 -17.42 16.89 5.61
CA ASP A 190 -17.94 16.26 4.41
C ASP A 190 -16.97 15.20 3.87
N GLN A 191 -17.36 14.48 2.83
CA GLN A 191 -16.43 13.71 2.01
C GLN A 191 -15.47 14.64 1.25
N CYS A 192 -14.26 14.14 0.98
CA CYS A 192 -13.30 14.79 0.11
C CYS A 192 -13.89 14.98 -1.30
N ASN A 193 -13.94 16.23 -1.77
CA ASN A 193 -14.40 16.59 -3.11
C ASN A 193 -13.23 16.87 -4.08
N ARG A 194 -11.98 16.83 -3.59
CA ARG A 194 -10.76 17.07 -4.37
C ARG A 194 -9.74 15.94 -4.15
N LEU A 195 -10.16 14.72 -4.47
CA LEU A 195 -9.32 13.53 -4.35
C LEU A 195 -8.37 13.45 -5.55
N ASP A 196 -7.10 13.19 -5.26
CA ASP A 196 -6.01 13.33 -6.21
C ASP A 196 -4.98 12.21 -6.03
N ILE A 197 -4.18 12.01 -7.07
CA ILE A 197 -2.95 11.21 -7.05
C ILE A 197 -1.73 12.11 -6.86
N GLU A 198 -0.62 11.46 -6.48
CA GLU A 198 0.72 12.02 -6.63
C GLU A 198 1.62 10.95 -7.25
N LEU A 199 2.04 11.18 -8.49
CA LEU A 199 2.98 10.30 -9.19
C LEU A 199 4.37 10.41 -8.56
N GLU A 200 4.80 9.34 -7.90
CA GLU A 200 6.05 9.30 -7.16
C GLU A 200 6.87 8.04 -7.40
N MET A 201 8.15 8.13 -7.03
CA MET A 201 8.98 6.96 -6.76
C MET A 201 9.24 6.85 -5.27
N ALA A 202 9.35 5.62 -4.80
CA ALA A 202 9.76 5.29 -3.44
C ALA A 202 11.16 4.67 -3.44
N CYS A 203 11.94 4.98 -2.40
CA CYS A 203 13.23 4.36 -2.10
C CYS A 203 13.14 3.61 -0.77
N TYR A 204 13.70 2.40 -0.72
CA TYR A 204 13.72 1.56 0.48
C TYR A 204 15.11 1.54 1.09
N VAL A 205 15.20 1.82 2.40
CA VAL A 205 16.46 1.80 3.13
C VAL A 205 16.93 0.35 3.36
N SER A 206 18.18 0.07 2.99
CA SER A 206 18.89 -1.20 3.21
C SER A 206 19.66 -1.16 4.53
N ARG A 207 20.77 -0.42 4.56
CA ARG A 207 21.65 -0.34 5.74
C ARG A 207 21.17 0.77 6.68
N PRO A 208 20.99 0.51 7.99
CA PRO A 208 20.63 1.55 8.94
C PRO A 208 21.83 2.46 9.28
N ASN A 209 21.57 3.56 9.98
CA ASN A 209 22.60 4.34 10.69
C ASN A 209 22.29 4.41 12.19
N GLU A 210 23.33 4.62 12.98
CA GLU A 210 23.17 4.83 14.42
C GLU A 210 22.62 6.24 14.70
N MET A 211 21.74 6.37 15.69
CA MET A 211 21.22 7.67 16.11
C MET A 211 22.36 8.60 16.51
N GLY A 212 22.34 9.85 16.03
CA GLY A 212 23.42 10.81 16.21
C GLY A 212 24.56 10.69 15.21
N HIS A 213 24.57 9.67 14.34
CA HIS A 213 25.59 9.45 13.32
C HIS A 213 25.01 9.64 11.91
N PRO A 214 25.15 10.83 11.31
CA PRO A 214 24.61 11.12 9.99
C PRO A 214 25.27 10.28 8.90
N ILE A 215 24.53 10.04 7.82
CA ILE A 215 25.04 9.36 6.62
C ILE A 215 25.67 10.42 5.71
N ASP A 216 26.97 10.27 5.41
CA ASP A 216 27.66 11.10 4.44
C ASP A 216 27.09 10.83 3.03
N ILE A 217 26.88 11.88 2.24
CA ILE A 217 26.33 11.76 0.89
C ILE A 217 27.13 10.79 0.01
N LYS A 218 28.45 10.68 0.19
CA LYS A 218 29.30 9.74 -0.58
C LYS A 218 28.96 8.26 -0.32
N ASP A 219 28.37 7.97 0.83
CA ASP A 219 28.00 6.64 1.32
C ASP A 219 26.49 6.38 1.18
N ALA A 220 25.67 7.41 1.01
CA ALA A 220 24.20 7.34 1.05
C ALA A 220 23.56 6.29 0.12
N GLU A 221 24.17 5.99 -1.03
CA GLU A 221 23.65 4.96 -1.96
C GLU A 221 23.86 3.54 -1.46
N ASP A 222 24.91 3.29 -0.65
CA ASP A 222 25.11 1.99 -0.03
C ASP A 222 24.04 1.71 1.06
N HIS A 223 23.27 2.72 1.44
CA HIS A 223 22.10 2.61 2.30
C HIS A 223 20.80 2.34 1.53
N ILE A 224 20.82 2.25 0.20
CA ILE A 224 19.63 2.00 -0.63
C ILE A 224 19.52 0.52 -0.98
N PHE A 225 18.33 -0.05 -0.77
CA PHE A 225 18.00 -1.40 -1.25
C PHE A 225 17.54 -1.38 -2.71
N GLY A 226 16.66 -0.44 -3.04
CA GLY A 226 16.09 -0.26 -4.37
C GLY A 226 14.86 0.64 -4.32
N TYR A 227 14.10 0.63 -5.41
CA TYR A 227 13.04 1.58 -5.68
C TYR A 227 11.74 0.90 -6.13
N SER A 228 10.59 1.49 -5.82
CA SER A 228 9.29 1.13 -6.42
C SER A 228 8.58 2.39 -6.93
N LEU A 229 7.47 2.22 -7.66
CA LEU A 229 6.52 3.32 -7.85
C LEU A 229 5.73 3.56 -6.56
N MET A 230 5.26 4.78 -6.37
CA MET A 230 4.43 5.18 -5.25
C MET A 230 3.32 6.14 -5.72
N ASN A 231 2.14 6.02 -5.11
CA ASN A 231 1.05 6.98 -5.24
C ASN A 231 0.67 7.49 -3.85
N ASP A 232 0.98 8.76 -3.58
CA ASP A 232 0.59 9.40 -2.32
C ASP A 232 -0.79 10.08 -2.46
N TRP A 233 -1.83 9.29 -2.24
CA TRP A 233 -3.20 9.73 -2.41
C TRP A 233 -3.51 10.95 -1.55
N SER A 234 -4.17 11.93 -2.15
CA SER A 234 -4.27 13.25 -1.55
C SER A 234 -5.68 13.80 -1.57
N ALA A 235 -6.18 14.26 -0.42
CA ALA A 235 -7.45 14.97 -0.29
C ALA A 235 -7.22 16.48 -0.20
N ARG A 236 -7.16 17.16 -1.35
CA ARG A 236 -6.64 18.54 -1.46
C ARG A 236 -7.44 19.59 -0.70
N ASP A 237 -8.74 19.40 -0.59
CA ASP A 237 -9.64 20.28 0.16
C ASP A 237 -9.49 20.14 1.68
N ILE A 238 -9.27 18.92 2.18
CA ILE A 238 -8.89 18.67 3.57
C ILE A 238 -7.50 19.26 3.83
N GLN A 239 -6.55 19.00 2.92
CA GLN A 239 -5.16 19.44 3.04
C GLN A 239 -5.07 20.96 3.19
N ALA A 240 -5.77 21.70 2.32
CA ALA A 240 -5.74 23.15 2.30
C ALA A 240 -6.21 23.79 3.62
N TRP A 241 -7.09 23.10 4.36
CA TRP A 241 -7.57 23.58 5.66
C TRP A 241 -6.63 23.22 6.81
N GLU A 242 -6.05 22.02 6.82
CA GLU A 242 -5.31 21.52 7.98
C GLU A 242 -3.82 21.85 7.98
N TYR A 243 -3.20 22.10 6.81
CA TYR A 243 -1.74 22.00 6.71
C TYR A 243 -0.96 23.16 7.36
N VAL A 244 -1.61 24.29 7.67
CA VAL A 244 -0.93 25.43 8.28
C VAL A 244 -1.06 25.37 9.80
N PRO A 245 0.06 25.42 10.57
CA PRO A 245 1.45 25.54 10.13
C PRO A 245 2.22 24.20 10.08
N LEU A 246 1.59 23.08 10.41
CA LEU A 246 2.29 21.83 10.77
C LEU A 246 2.56 20.87 9.62
N GLY A 247 2.08 21.17 8.41
CA GLY A 247 2.20 20.32 7.23
C GLY A 247 1.01 19.37 7.03
N PRO A 248 1.02 18.58 5.94
CA PRO A 248 -0.07 17.66 5.60
C PRO A 248 -0.29 16.58 6.68
N PHE A 249 -1.54 16.19 6.92
CA PHE A 249 -1.86 15.15 7.92
C PHE A 249 -2.97 14.20 7.47
N ASN A 250 -4.25 14.46 7.82
CA ASN A 250 -5.36 13.58 7.45
C ASN A 250 -5.60 13.52 5.95
N ALA A 251 -5.18 14.56 5.23
CA ALA A 251 -5.27 14.61 3.79
C ALA A 251 -4.31 13.67 3.05
N LYS A 252 -3.39 13.00 3.76
CA LYS A 252 -2.41 12.05 3.22
C LYS A 252 -2.49 10.70 3.92
N ASN A 253 -2.71 10.70 5.24
CA ASN A 253 -2.66 9.49 6.06
C ASN A 253 -3.80 8.47 5.83
N PHE A 254 -4.73 8.73 4.91
CA PHE A 254 -5.79 7.78 4.57
C PHE A 254 -5.31 6.68 3.63
N GLY A 255 -4.19 6.90 2.92
CA GLY A 255 -3.48 5.84 2.24
C GLY A 255 -2.43 6.30 1.25
N THR A 256 -1.38 5.48 1.14
CA THR A 256 -0.29 5.62 0.16
C THR A 256 -0.10 4.24 -0.47
N THR A 257 -0.05 4.14 -1.79
CA THR A 257 0.14 2.85 -2.48
C THR A 257 1.57 2.72 -3.00
N VAL A 258 2.19 1.56 -2.84
CA VAL A 258 3.50 1.23 -3.44
C VAL A 258 3.43 0.01 -4.35
N GLY A 259 4.30 -0.04 -5.35
CA GLY A 259 4.48 -1.22 -6.20
C GLY A 259 4.91 -2.47 -5.42
N GLY A 260 4.52 -3.66 -5.90
CA GLY A 260 4.90 -4.94 -5.27
C GLY A 260 6.32 -5.42 -5.55
N TRP A 261 7.05 -4.72 -6.44
CA TRP A 261 8.39 -5.04 -6.88
C TRP A 261 9.36 -3.92 -6.54
N ILE A 262 10.46 -4.26 -5.87
CA ILE A 262 11.58 -3.36 -5.63
C ILE A 262 12.65 -3.60 -6.67
N VAL A 263 12.78 -2.67 -7.62
CA VAL A 263 13.84 -2.64 -8.64
C VAL A 263 15.13 -2.18 -7.97
N THR A 264 16.22 -2.92 -8.15
CA THR A 264 17.47 -2.62 -7.44
C THR A 264 18.24 -1.48 -8.09
N ASP A 265 19.06 -0.81 -7.30
CA ASP A 265 19.99 0.23 -7.77
C ASP A 265 20.92 -0.29 -8.87
N GLU A 266 21.37 -1.55 -8.76
CA GLU A 266 22.23 -2.19 -9.77
C GLU A 266 21.55 -2.41 -11.12
N ALA A 267 20.22 -2.64 -11.12
CA ALA A 267 19.47 -2.77 -12.36
C ALA A 267 19.33 -1.42 -13.09
N LEU A 268 19.34 -0.31 -12.33
CA LEU A 268 19.15 1.04 -12.86
C LEU A 268 20.46 1.77 -13.20
N GLU A 269 21.62 1.21 -12.83
CA GLU A 269 22.93 1.86 -12.97
C GLU A 269 23.19 2.42 -14.37
N GLY A 270 22.83 1.66 -15.42
CA GLY A 270 23.00 2.07 -16.82
C GLY A 270 22.15 3.27 -17.25
N PHE A 271 21.17 3.67 -16.44
CA PHE A 271 20.22 4.74 -16.70
C PHE A 271 20.44 5.97 -15.82
N ARG A 272 21.55 6.04 -15.07
CA ARG A 272 21.90 7.24 -14.31
C ARG A 272 22.04 8.46 -15.20
N THR A 273 21.43 9.55 -14.78
CA THR A 273 21.43 10.82 -15.50
C THR A 273 21.48 12.00 -14.53
N ALA A 274 21.71 13.20 -15.09
CA ALA A 274 21.71 14.43 -14.33
C ALA A 274 20.30 14.76 -13.83
N GLN A 275 20.21 15.25 -12.60
CA GLN A 275 18.98 15.81 -12.03
C GLN A 275 18.73 17.22 -12.54
N MET A 276 17.54 17.78 -12.26
CA MET A 276 17.25 19.16 -12.64
C MET A 276 18.20 20.15 -11.98
N GLU A 277 18.61 21.19 -12.71
CA GLU A 277 19.37 22.28 -12.12
C GLU A 277 18.48 23.12 -11.18
N GLY A 278 18.93 23.31 -9.94
CA GLY A 278 18.20 24.07 -8.93
C GLY A 278 18.28 25.59 -9.08
N GLY A 279 19.31 26.11 -9.77
CA GLY A 279 19.60 27.54 -9.85
C GLY A 279 20.22 28.15 -8.57
N GLY A 280 20.26 27.40 -7.46
CA GLY A 280 20.98 27.75 -6.23
C GLY A 280 22.10 26.76 -5.92
N GLU A 281 23.16 27.22 -5.25
CA GLU A 281 24.25 26.36 -4.82
C GLU A 281 23.87 25.62 -3.52
N VAL A 282 24.00 24.30 -3.53
CA VAL A 282 23.81 23.47 -2.33
C VAL A 282 25.07 23.52 -1.44
N LEU A 283 24.86 23.40 -0.12
CA LEU A 283 25.95 23.31 0.85
C LEU A 283 26.79 22.03 0.64
N PRO A 284 28.06 22.01 1.07
CA PRO A 284 28.97 20.89 0.81
C PRO A 284 28.46 19.50 1.17
N TYR A 285 27.69 19.35 2.26
CA TYR A 285 27.15 18.04 2.68
C TYR A 285 26.12 17.43 1.71
N LEU A 286 25.58 18.23 0.77
CA LEU A 286 24.69 17.78 -0.30
C LEU A 286 25.37 17.72 -1.67
N ARG A 287 26.69 17.97 -1.74
CA ARG A 287 27.43 17.90 -3.00
C ARG A 287 27.86 16.47 -3.26
N ASP A 288 27.30 15.93 -4.33
CA ASP A 288 27.54 14.55 -4.72
C ASP A 288 28.67 14.44 -5.74
N GLU A 289 29.89 14.70 -5.29
CA GLU A 289 31.09 14.70 -6.16
C GLU A 289 31.36 13.32 -6.76
N LYS A 290 31.10 12.25 -5.99
CA LYS A 290 31.29 10.85 -6.40
C LYS A 290 30.51 10.52 -7.69
N ARG A 291 29.32 11.09 -7.85
CA ARG A 291 28.44 10.84 -9.01
C ARG A 291 28.47 11.95 -10.07
N GLY A 292 29.29 12.99 -9.88
CA GLY A 292 29.51 14.03 -10.88
C GLY A 292 28.22 14.69 -11.40
N GLY A 293 27.23 14.88 -10.52
CA GLY A 293 25.92 15.45 -10.87
C GLY A 293 24.89 14.46 -11.42
N LYS A 294 25.22 13.17 -11.56
CA LYS A 294 24.30 12.11 -12.02
C LYS A 294 23.67 11.34 -10.87
N GLY A 295 22.83 12.03 -10.09
CA GLY A 295 22.22 11.48 -8.88
C GLY A 295 20.87 10.77 -9.07
N VAL A 296 20.24 10.90 -10.24
CA VAL A 296 18.89 10.36 -10.52
C VAL A 296 18.93 9.41 -11.72
N PHE A 297 17.80 8.79 -12.03
CA PHE A 297 17.66 7.84 -13.15
C PHE A 297 16.76 8.41 -14.26
N ASP A 298 16.98 7.98 -15.49
CA ASP A 298 16.06 8.19 -16.61
C ASP A 298 15.02 7.05 -16.63
N VAL A 299 13.97 7.22 -15.82
CA VAL A 299 12.82 6.31 -15.75
C VAL A 299 11.63 7.04 -16.30
N GLU A 300 11.07 6.54 -17.40
CA GLU A 300 9.81 7.02 -17.96
C GLU A 300 8.68 6.63 -17.02
N LEU A 301 7.77 7.57 -16.77
CA LEU A 301 6.65 7.40 -15.85
C LEU A 301 5.35 7.73 -16.57
N GLU A 302 4.30 6.96 -16.30
CA GLU A 302 2.96 7.23 -16.84
C GLU A 302 1.86 6.92 -15.82
N VAL A 303 0.77 7.66 -15.94
CA VAL A 303 -0.46 7.46 -15.16
C VAL A 303 -1.57 7.09 -16.13
N LEU A 304 -2.20 5.96 -15.87
CA LEU A 304 -3.38 5.49 -16.57
C LEU A 304 -4.58 5.56 -15.63
N VAL A 305 -5.72 5.97 -16.18
CA VAL A 305 -6.98 6.07 -15.43
C VAL A 305 -8.07 5.38 -16.22
N LYS A 306 -8.86 4.56 -15.53
CA LYS A 306 -10.10 3.99 -16.04
C LYS A 306 -11.24 4.60 -15.24
N PRO A 307 -11.99 5.56 -15.83
CA PRO A 307 -13.15 6.14 -15.15
C PRO A 307 -14.21 5.09 -14.81
N ALA A 308 -14.98 5.32 -13.74
CA ALA A 308 -16.09 4.44 -13.38
C ALA A 308 -17.05 4.21 -14.57
N GLY A 309 -17.36 2.93 -14.85
CA GLY A 309 -18.24 2.53 -15.96
C GLY A 309 -17.57 2.47 -17.33
N GLN A 310 -16.29 2.78 -17.45
CA GLN A 310 -15.49 2.55 -18.65
C GLN A 310 -14.78 1.19 -18.60
N GLU A 311 -14.51 0.60 -19.76
CA GLU A 311 -13.85 -0.71 -19.86
C GLU A 311 -12.31 -0.59 -19.94
N GLU A 312 -11.81 0.49 -20.54
CA GLU A 312 -10.40 0.65 -20.91
C GLU A 312 -9.69 1.70 -20.06
N PHE A 313 -8.41 1.43 -19.76
CA PHE A 313 -7.49 2.41 -19.17
C PHE A 313 -6.98 3.38 -20.22
N THR A 314 -6.91 4.65 -19.87
CA THR A 314 -6.35 5.69 -20.72
C THR A 314 -5.17 6.34 -20.04
N LYS A 315 -4.07 6.47 -20.78
CA LYS A 315 -2.92 7.24 -20.33
C LYS A 315 -3.29 8.72 -20.27
N VAL A 316 -3.27 9.28 -19.06
CA VAL A 316 -3.68 10.66 -18.79
C VAL A 316 -2.47 11.56 -18.60
N PHE A 317 -1.44 11.08 -17.91
CA PHE A 317 -0.24 11.85 -17.61
C PHE A 317 1.02 11.04 -17.94
N THR A 318 2.09 11.76 -18.27
CA THR A 318 3.43 11.20 -18.41
C THR A 318 4.41 12.02 -17.59
N SER A 319 5.56 11.48 -17.23
CA SER A 319 6.64 12.24 -16.60
C SER A 319 7.93 11.45 -16.73
N ASN A 320 8.97 11.89 -16.04
CA ASN A 320 10.22 11.16 -15.94
C ASN A 320 10.92 11.48 -14.62
N SER A 321 11.54 10.49 -13.99
CA SER A 321 12.24 10.69 -12.71
C SER A 321 13.42 11.68 -12.77
N LYS A 322 13.96 11.96 -13.97
CA LYS A 322 14.99 13.01 -14.14
C LYS A 322 14.47 14.43 -13.87
N ASN A 323 13.16 14.60 -13.72
CA ASN A 323 12.53 15.86 -13.29
C ASN A 323 12.64 16.11 -11.77
N LEU A 324 13.30 15.23 -11.02
CA LEU A 324 13.62 15.48 -9.61
C LEU A 324 14.76 16.50 -9.49
N LEU A 325 14.66 17.37 -8.47
CA LEU A 325 15.70 18.35 -8.12
C LEU A 325 16.80 17.73 -7.26
N PHE A 326 16.42 16.81 -6.37
CA PHE A 326 17.33 16.15 -5.45
C PHE A 326 17.30 14.64 -5.68
N SER A 327 18.46 14.00 -5.59
CA SER A 327 18.56 12.54 -5.59
C SER A 327 18.14 11.92 -4.25
N PHE A 328 17.79 10.64 -4.24
CA PHE A 328 17.58 9.92 -2.97
C PHE A 328 18.83 9.93 -2.08
N SER A 329 20.03 9.93 -2.65
CA SER A 329 21.28 10.10 -1.88
C SER A 329 21.33 11.45 -1.15
N GLN A 330 20.92 12.55 -1.79
CA GLN A 330 20.81 13.86 -1.16
C GLN A 330 19.71 13.90 -0.10
N MET A 331 18.56 13.28 -0.39
CA MET A 331 17.45 13.15 0.55
C MET A 331 17.89 12.40 1.83
N ILE A 332 18.60 11.27 1.69
CA ILE A 332 19.13 10.48 2.81
C ILE A 332 20.15 11.29 3.63
N ALA A 333 21.11 11.93 2.95
CA ALA A 333 22.12 12.77 3.62
C ALA A 333 21.46 13.91 4.40
N HIS A 334 20.46 14.57 3.83
CA HIS A 334 19.70 15.62 4.51
C HIS A 334 18.90 15.09 5.70
N HIS A 335 18.17 13.99 5.51
CA HIS A 335 17.30 13.44 6.55
C HIS A 335 18.08 13.02 7.80
N THR A 336 19.31 12.56 7.64
CA THR A 336 20.14 12.08 8.74
C THR A 336 21.07 13.14 9.32
N ILE A 337 21.21 14.33 8.72
CA ILE A 337 22.22 15.33 9.10
C ILE A 337 22.12 15.80 10.56
N THR A 338 20.92 15.75 11.13
CA THR A 338 20.64 16.11 12.54
C THR A 338 20.79 14.93 13.51
N GLY A 339 21.18 13.75 13.01
CA GLY A 339 21.33 12.52 13.79
C GLY A 339 20.11 11.59 13.77
N CYS A 340 19.14 11.81 12.87
CA CYS A 340 18.02 10.89 12.70
C CYS A 340 18.51 9.48 12.35
N ALA A 341 17.99 8.46 13.04
CA ALA A 341 18.30 7.07 12.77
C ALA A 341 17.36 6.51 11.71
N MET A 342 17.90 6.09 10.57
CA MET A 342 17.19 5.27 9.60
C MET A 342 17.31 3.79 9.96
N ARG A 343 16.27 3.03 9.64
CA ARG A 343 16.19 1.59 9.83
C ARG A 343 16.00 0.89 8.49
N THR A 344 16.41 -0.37 8.44
CA THR A 344 16.13 -1.23 7.27
C THR A 344 14.63 -1.36 7.05
N GLY A 345 14.19 -1.00 5.84
CA GLY A 345 12.78 -1.00 5.45
C GLY A 345 12.06 0.33 5.60
N ASP A 346 12.71 1.38 6.16
CA ASP A 346 12.15 2.73 6.08
C ASP A 346 11.94 3.13 4.61
N LEU A 347 10.86 3.85 4.35
CA LEU A 347 10.39 4.25 3.02
C LEU A 347 10.59 5.75 2.83
N LEU A 348 11.17 6.14 1.70
CA LEU A 348 11.35 7.53 1.31
C LEU A 348 10.61 7.80 -0.01
N GLY A 349 9.57 8.64 0.03
CA GLY A 349 8.87 9.15 -1.16
C GLY A 349 9.65 10.29 -1.82
N SER A 350 9.62 10.38 -3.15
CA SER A 350 10.36 11.42 -3.87
C SER A 350 9.74 12.81 -3.76
N GLY A 351 8.45 12.88 -3.45
CA GLY A 351 7.59 13.99 -3.82
C GLY A 351 7.13 13.89 -5.27
N THR A 352 5.97 14.46 -5.56
CA THR A 352 5.30 14.39 -6.86
C THR A 352 6.21 14.79 -8.02
N ILE A 353 6.30 13.94 -9.05
CA ILE A 353 7.22 14.10 -10.18
C ILE A 353 6.50 14.69 -11.39
N SER A 354 6.72 15.99 -11.65
CA SER A 354 6.21 16.69 -12.84
C SER A 354 7.34 17.17 -13.75
N GLY A 355 7.15 17.05 -15.06
CA GLY A 355 7.89 17.78 -16.08
C GLY A 355 7.38 19.22 -16.26
N ALA A 356 7.92 19.90 -17.27
CA ALA A 356 7.63 21.30 -17.54
C ALA A 356 6.30 21.51 -18.31
N ASP A 357 5.87 20.51 -19.07
CA ASP A 357 4.69 20.60 -19.93
C ASP A 357 3.40 20.22 -19.19
N LYS A 358 2.26 20.75 -19.63
CA LYS A 358 0.94 20.48 -19.02
C LYS A 358 0.50 19.01 -19.07
N THR A 359 0.99 18.25 -20.05
CA THR A 359 0.75 16.79 -20.16
C THR A 359 1.79 15.98 -19.39
N SER A 360 2.81 16.66 -18.86
CA SER A 360 3.92 16.09 -18.11
C SER A 360 3.77 16.39 -16.61
N VAL A 361 2.61 16.09 -16.01
CA VAL A 361 2.29 16.46 -14.62
C VAL A 361 2.07 15.23 -13.75
N GLY A 362 2.36 15.36 -12.45
CA GLY A 362 2.24 14.26 -11.50
C GLY A 362 0.93 14.24 -10.70
N SER A 363 0.00 15.17 -10.95
CA SER A 363 -1.27 15.27 -10.18
C SER A 363 -2.41 15.92 -10.98
N TYR A 364 -3.66 15.65 -10.58
CA TYR A 364 -4.83 16.38 -11.08
C TYR A 364 -4.81 17.84 -10.62
N LEU A 365 -4.28 18.14 -9.43
CA LEU A 365 -4.11 19.50 -8.95
C LEU A 365 -3.40 20.38 -9.99
N GLU A 366 -2.33 19.86 -10.59
CA GLU A 366 -1.59 20.54 -11.65
C GLU A 366 -2.34 20.53 -12.97
N ALA A 367 -2.80 19.35 -13.42
CA ALA A 367 -3.46 19.17 -14.72
C ALA A 367 -4.71 20.05 -14.90
N THR A 368 -5.43 20.29 -13.81
CA THR A 368 -6.71 21.01 -13.78
C THR A 368 -6.58 22.45 -13.28
N GLN A 369 -5.36 22.91 -13.01
CA GLN A 369 -5.06 24.22 -12.44
C GLN A 369 -5.84 24.50 -11.14
N GLY A 370 -5.86 23.52 -10.22
CA GLY A 370 -6.63 23.59 -8.98
C GLY A 370 -8.14 23.41 -9.18
N GLY A 371 -8.53 22.59 -10.15
CA GLY A 371 -9.94 22.34 -10.49
C GLY A 371 -10.63 23.49 -11.26
N LYS A 372 -9.85 24.40 -11.86
CA LYS A 372 -10.38 25.47 -12.71
C LYS A 372 -10.70 24.97 -14.11
N GLU A 373 -9.90 24.04 -14.63
CA GLU A 373 -10.04 23.43 -15.95
C GLU A 373 -10.45 21.95 -15.81
N ASP A 374 -11.15 21.43 -16.82
CA ASP A 374 -11.42 20.00 -16.93
C ASP A 374 -10.31 19.34 -17.75
N ILE A 375 -9.95 18.12 -17.40
CA ILE A 375 -9.28 17.19 -18.32
C ILE A 375 -10.30 16.20 -18.90
N GLU A 376 -10.02 15.66 -20.07
CA GLU A 376 -10.87 14.68 -20.73
C GLU A 376 -10.18 13.30 -20.75
N ILE A 377 -10.90 12.27 -20.29
CA ILE A 377 -10.44 10.89 -20.19
C ILE A 377 -11.50 10.01 -20.85
N ASN A 378 -11.24 9.51 -22.07
CA ASN A 378 -12.21 8.77 -22.89
C ASN A 378 -13.56 9.48 -23.05
N GLY A 379 -13.54 10.78 -23.36
CA GLY A 379 -14.77 11.59 -23.51
C GLY A 379 -15.44 11.97 -22.18
N VAL A 380 -14.93 11.51 -21.04
CA VAL A 380 -15.43 11.87 -19.71
C VAL A 380 -14.60 13.02 -19.15
N LYS A 381 -15.27 14.10 -18.73
CA LYS A 381 -14.61 15.23 -18.08
C LYS A 381 -14.31 14.94 -16.61
N ARG A 382 -13.11 15.32 -16.17
CA ARG A 382 -12.65 15.17 -14.79
C ARG A 382 -11.94 16.43 -14.30
N LYS A 383 -12.17 16.73 -13.02
CA LYS A 383 -11.36 17.69 -12.25
C LYS A 383 -10.57 17.02 -11.14
N TRP A 384 -11.12 15.95 -10.61
CA TRP A 384 -10.60 15.16 -9.49
C TRP A 384 -11.05 13.73 -9.70
N LEU A 385 -10.49 12.81 -8.95
CA LEU A 385 -10.92 11.41 -8.96
C LEU A 385 -12.34 11.28 -8.40
N GLU A 386 -13.17 10.51 -9.08
CA GLU A 386 -14.53 10.14 -8.68
C GLU A 386 -14.56 8.71 -8.10
N ASP A 387 -15.65 8.35 -7.44
CA ASP A 387 -15.83 7.01 -6.90
C ASP A 387 -15.95 5.99 -8.05
N GLY A 388 -15.24 4.87 -7.92
CA GLY A 388 -15.14 3.83 -8.93
C GLY A 388 -14.07 4.07 -9.99
N ASP A 389 -13.39 5.23 -9.99
CA ASP A 389 -12.22 5.44 -10.84
C ASP A 389 -11.07 4.52 -10.37
N GLU A 390 -10.38 3.89 -11.31
CA GLU A 390 -9.19 3.07 -11.06
C GLU A 390 -7.97 3.75 -11.67
N VAL A 391 -6.87 3.83 -10.92
CA VAL A 391 -5.62 4.45 -11.35
C VAL A 391 -4.50 3.42 -11.35
N VAL A 392 -3.66 3.46 -12.38
CA VAL A 392 -2.43 2.66 -12.50
C VAL A 392 -1.27 3.58 -12.83
N LEU A 393 -0.21 3.52 -12.03
CA LEU A 393 1.07 4.12 -12.34
C LEU A 393 1.98 3.02 -12.90
N ARG A 394 2.66 3.33 -14.00
CA ARG A 394 3.68 2.48 -14.62
C ARG A 394 4.97 3.26 -14.80
N GLY A 395 6.08 2.53 -14.84
CA GLY A 395 7.38 3.12 -15.09
C GLY A 395 8.41 2.11 -15.53
N HIS A 396 9.32 2.55 -16.39
CA HIS A 396 10.42 1.74 -16.89
C HIS A 396 11.61 2.58 -17.34
N ALA A 397 12.80 1.98 -17.29
CA ALA A 397 13.99 2.49 -17.94
C ALA A 397 14.41 1.56 -19.09
N GLY A 398 15.02 2.13 -20.13
CA GLY A 398 15.49 1.36 -21.29
C GLY A 398 14.37 0.73 -22.11
N SER A 399 14.74 -0.17 -23.02
CA SER A 399 13.80 -0.85 -23.93
C SER A 399 14.30 -2.24 -24.33
N GLY A 400 13.41 -3.06 -24.89
CA GLY A 400 13.71 -4.42 -25.34
C GLY A 400 14.32 -5.28 -24.23
N ALA A 401 15.36 -6.07 -24.57
CA ALA A 401 16.03 -6.94 -23.60
C ALA A 401 16.76 -6.21 -22.46
N GLY A 402 16.99 -4.88 -22.60
CA GLY A 402 17.58 -4.03 -21.57
C GLY A 402 16.53 -3.29 -20.73
N ARG A 403 15.23 -3.50 -20.97
CA ARG A 403 14.15 -2.84 -20.23
C ARG A 403 14.18 -3.23 -18.75
N VAL A 404 14.07 -2.24 -17.88
CA VAL A 404 13.96 -2.38 -16.42
C VAL A 404 12.68 -1.70 -15.98
N GLY A 405 11.61 -2.48 -15.86
CA GLY A 405 10.29 -1.98 -15.49
C GLY A 405 9.95 -2.21 -14.02
N PHE A 406 9.04 -1.39 -13.52
CA PHE A 406 8.61 -1.41 -12.12
C PHE A 406 7.32 -2.20 -11.89
N GLY A 407 6.70 -2.70 -12.95
CA GLY A 407 5.34 -3.21 -12.89
C GLY A 407 4.34 -2.09 -12.60
N GLU A 408 3.27 -2.44 -11.89
CA GLU A 408 2.14 -1.54 -11.64
C GLU A 408 2.03 -1.14 -10.17
N CYS A 409 1.75 0.13 -9.94
CA CYS A 409 1.21 0.65 -8.69
C CYS A 409 -0.24 1.10 -8.95
N SER A 410 -1.23 0.34 -8.48
CA SER A 410 -2.63 0.58 -8.81
C SER A 410 -3.53 0.71 -7.59
N GLY A 411 -4.67 1.39 -7.76
CA GLY A 411 -5.70 1.48 -6.74
C GLY A 411 -7.06 1.92 -7.30
N LEU A 412 -8.11 1.37 -6.71
CA LEU A 412 -9.52 1.68 -7.00
C LEU A 412 -10.07 2.61 -5.92
N ILE A 413 -10.77 3.67 -6.31
CA ILE A 413 -11.43 4.57 -5.37
C ILE A 413 -12.80 4.02 -4.97
N LEU A 414 -12.97 3.73 -3.68
CA LEU A 414 -14.26 3.36 -3.09
C LEU A 414 -14.99 4.59 -2.54
N PRO A 415 -16.33 4.59 -2.56
CA PRO A 415 -17.14 5.64 -1.93
C PRO A 415 -16.81 5.84 -0.45
N ALA A 416 -16.99 7.08 0.02
CA ALA A 416 -16.82 7.42 1.42
C ALA A 416 -17.78 6.63 2.33
N GLU A 417 -17.31 6.21 3.50
CA GLU A 417 -18.10 5.43 4.45
C GLU A 417 -18.66 6.33 5.56
N TRP A 418 -19.92 6.70 5.40
CA TRP A 418 -20.59 7.63 6.30
C TRP A 418 -20.98 7.01 7.64
N GLY A 419 -21.47 5.76 7.66
CA GLY A 419 -21.84 5.06 8.89
C GLY A 419 -22.57 5.94 9.92
N ARG A 420 -21.98 6.06 11.13
CA ARG A 420 -22.50 6.88 12.24
C ARG A 420 -22.40 8.40 12.00
N TRP A 421 -21.60 8.84 11.04
CA TRP A 421 -21.33 10.25 10.74
C TRP A 421 -22.42 10.89 9.88
N SER A 422 -23.33 10.10 9.31
CA SER A 422 -24.51 10.56 8.57
C SER A 422 -25.41 11.54 9.33
N LYS A 423 -25.33 11.57 10.67
CA LYS A 423 -26.15 12.44 11.53
C LYS A 423 -25.48 13.76 11.92
N ILE A 424 -24.23 14.01 11.54
CA ILE A 424 -23.55 15.27 11.85
C ILE A 424 -24.08 16.35 10.88
N ALA A 425 -24.67 17.40 11.47
CA ALA A 425 -25.35 18.48 10.76
C ALA A 425 -24.37 19.30 9.89
N GLY A 426 -24.66 19.38 8.59
CA GLY A 426 -23.84 20.08 7.58
C GLY A 426 -23.70 19.31 6.26
N ALA A 427 -23.86 17.99 6.32
CA ALA A 427 -23.96 17.12 5.16
C ALA A 427 -25.22 17.50 4.34
N LYS A 428 -25.03 18.03 3.13
CA LYS A 428 -26.15 18.39 2.24
C LYS A 428 -27.03 17.18 1.97
N LYS A 429 -28.34 17.46 1.88
CA LYS A 429 -29.47 16.57 1.62
C LYS A 429 -29.18 15.42 0.65
N ASP A 430 -29.80 14.28 0.95
CA ASP A 430 -29.94 13.09 0.12
C ASP A 430 -28.63 12.36 -0.21
N HIS A 431 -27.88 11.97 0.82
CA HIS A 431 -26.99 10.83 0.64
C HIS A 431 -27.86 9.59 0.37
N PRO A 432 -27.58 8.79 -0.67
CA PRO A 432 -28.23 7.51 -0.81
C PRO A 432 -28.09 6.76 0.52
N PRO A 433 -29.15 6.09 1.01
CA PRO A 433 -29.00 5.25 2.20
C PRO A 433 -27.77 4.36 1.97
N PRO A 434 -26.98 4.05 3.02
CA PRO A 434 -25.83 3.18 2.88
C PRO A 434 -26.29 1.99 2.05
N THR A 435 -25.76 1.86 0.84
CA THR A 435 -26.13 0.73 0.01
C THR A 435 -25.58 -0.46 0.76
N ASP A 436 -26.47 -1.19 1.44
CA ASP A 436 -26.23 -2.55 1.94
C ASP A 436 -25.94 -3.54 0.77
N SER A 437 -25.49 -3.04 -0.39
CA SER A 437 -25.28 -3.76 -1.63
C SER A 437 -24.00 -3.34 -2.38
N TYR A 438 -23.06 -2.66 -1.73
CA TYR A 438 -21.64 -3.01 -1.95
C TYR A 438 -21.24 -4.00 -0.84
N THR A 439 -22.04 -5.04 -0.64
CA THR A 439 -21.46 -6.27 -0.12
C THR A 439 -20.34 -6.62 -1.09
N THR A 440 -19.19 -6.87 -0.49
CA THR A 440 -17.95 -7.27 -1.11
C THR A 440 -18.09 -8.59 -1.90
N GLU A 441 -19.30 -9.08 -2.12
CA GLU A 441 -19.66 -10.36 -2.75
C GLU A 441 -19.47 -10.37 -4.26
N ARG A 442 -19.57 -9.23 -4.97
CA ARG A 442 -19.46 -9.23 -6.44
C ARG A 442 -18.04 -9.19 -7.00
N GLN A 443 -17.01 -9.10 -6.15
CA GLN A 443 -15.60 -9.20 -6.57
C GLN A 443 -14.75 -10.13 -5.68
N LEU A 444 -15.31 -10.73 -4.64
CA LEU A 444 -14.64 -11.75 -3.82
C LEU A 444 -14.94 -13.20 -4.27
N SER A 445 -15.48 -13.41 -5.47
CA SER A 445 -15.91 -14.73 -5.96
C SER A 445 -14.80 -15.79 -6.06
N ASN A 446 -13.55 -15.45 -5.74
CA ASN A 446 -12.42 -16.37 -5.73
C ASN A 446 -11.78 -16.57 -4.33
N ILE A 447 -12.45 -16.21 -3.23
CA ILE A 447 -11.95 -16.49 -1.88
C ILE A 447 -12.98 -17.32 -1.08
N PRO A 448 -12.67 -18.57 -0.70
CA PRO A 448 -13.57 -19.36 0.13
C PRO A 448 -13.59 -18.78 1.56
N TYR A 449 -14.74 -18.25 1.96
CA TYR A 449 -15.03 -17.93 3.36
C TYR A 449 -16.28 -18.70 3.80
N LEU A 450 -16.19 -19.35 4.96
CA LEU A 450 -17.29 -20.09 5.57
C LEU A 450 -18.18 -19.10 6.37
N LEU A 451 -19.44 -18.92 5.97
CA LEU A 451 -20.40 -18.13 6.73
C LEU A 451 -21.12 -19.05 7.73
N LEU A 452 -20.87 -18.89 9.03
CA LEU A 452 -21.56 -19.63 10.09
C LEU A 452 -22.72 -18.79 10.64
N GLN A 453 -23.96 -19.26 10.43
CA GLN A 453 -25.17 -18.64 10.96
C GLN A 453 -25.73 -19.54 12.06
N ILE A 454 -25.73 -19.06 13.31
CA ILE A 454 -26.27 -19.79 14.47
C ILE A 454 -27.74 -19.40 14.64
N GLN A 455 -28.67 -20.34 14.48
CA GLN A 455 -30.07 -20.17 14.87
C GLN A 455 -30.29 -20.75 16.28
N GLU A 456 -30.78 -19.94 17.21
CA GLU A 456 -31.37 -20.45 18.46
C GLU A 456 -32.76 -21.00 18.13
N SER A 457 -32.94 -22.32 18.21
CA SER A 457 -34.26 -22.94 18.14
C SER A 457 -34.85 -23.04 19.55
N SER A 458 -35.99 -22.38 19.77
CA SER A 458 -36.85 -22.63 20.92
C SER A 458 -37.44 -24.03 20.79
N GLY A 459 -37.05 -24.94 21.68
CA GLY A 459 -37.18 -26.37 21.49
C GLY A 459 -38.60 -26.93 21.32
N LYS A 460 -38.66 -28.05 20.60
CA LYS A 460 -39.48 -29.24 20.90
C LYS A 460 -38.68 -30.47 20.49
N GLN A 461 -38.72 -31.49 21.35
CA GLN A 461 -38.07 -32.79 21.20
C GLN A 461 -38.47 -33.48 19.89
N GLU A 462 -37.52 -34.14 19.22
CA GLU A 462 -37.77 -35.39 18.52
C GLU A 462 -36.47 -36.20 18.35
N THR A 463 -36.67 -37.50 18.21
CA THR A 463 -35.84 -38.68 18.51
C THR A 463 -34.73 -39.03 17.51
N GLU A 464 -33.90 -40.00 17.90
CA GLU A 464 -32.75 -40.62 17.22
C GLU A 464 -32.96 -41.12 15.77
N GLU A 465 -31.82 -41.38 15.11
CA GLU A 465 -31.54 -42.10 13.84
C GLU A 465 -31.50 -41.30 12.51
N ASN A 466 -30.27 -41.06 11.99
CA ASN A 466 -29.74 -41.82 10.84
C ASN A 466 -28.37 -41.31 10.33
N MET A 467 -27.53 -42.30 9.96
CA MET A 467 -26.34 -42.18 9.12
C MET A 467 -26.72 -41.99 7.64
N ALA A 468 -26.01 -41.13 6.89
CA ALA A 468 -25.65 -41.37 5.47
C ALA A 468 -24.58 -40.37 4.97
N ILE A 469 -23.52 -40.90 4.37
CA ILE A 469 -22.59 -40.23 3.44
C ILE A 469 -23.11 -40.54 2.01
N LEU A 470 -23.07 -39.60 1.06
CA LEU A 470 -22.65 -39.82 -0.35
C LEU A 470 -22.70 -38.55 -1.26
N SER A 471 -21.52 -38.28 -1.82
CA SER A 471 -21.10 -37.86 -3.18
C SER A 471 -21.99 -37.12 -4.21
N ASP A 472 -21.29 -36.25 -4.95
CA ASP A 472 -21.45 -35.77 -6.34
C ASP A 472 -22.74 -35.07 -6.78
N THR A 473 -22.60 -33.79 -7.16
CA THR A 473 -23.16 -33.23 -8.42
C THR A 473 -22.51 -31.88 -8.76
N GLU A 474 -22.40 -31.65 -10.07
CA GLU A 474 -21.82 -30.51 -10.77
C GLU A 474 -22.50 -29.15 -10.43
N HIS A 475 -21.78 -28.03 -10.61
CA HIS A 475 -22.12 -26.59 -10.42
C HIS A 475 -23.62 -26.14 -10.41
N PRO A 476 -24.01 -24.98 -9.79
CA PRO A 476 -23.25 -23.99 -9.01
C PRO A 476 -23.83 -23.69 -7.59
N ALA A 477 -22.95 -23.27 -6.67
CA ALA A 477 -23.21 -22.55 -5.41
C ALA A 477 -24.56 -22.83 -4.70
N GLN A 478 -24.73 -24.03 -4.14
CA GLN A 478 -25.61 -24.20 -2.99
C GLN A 478 -24.86 -23.78 -1.72
N GLN A 479 -25.38 -22.77 -1.03
CA GLN A 479 -24.98 -22.49 0.37
C GLN A 479 -25.28 -23.75 1.19
N GLN A 480 -24.25 -24.53 1.53
CA GLN A 480 -24.40 -25.61 2.50
C GLN A 480 -24.48 -24.99 3.90
N GLN A 481 -25.69 -24.97 4.47
CA GLN A 481 -25.89 -24.74 5.90
C GLN A 481 -25.41 -25.96 6.67
N LEU A 482 -24.30 -25.83 7.39
CA LEU A 482 -23.88 -26.80 8.40
C LEU A 482 -24.60 -26.48 9.71
N THR A 483 -25.52 -27.35 10.12
CA THR A 483 -26.11 -27.30 11.46
C THR A 483 -25.18 -28.02 12.41
N LEU A 484 -24.55 -27.29 13.32
CA LEU A 484 -23.71 -27.87 14.37
C LEU A 484 -24.56 -28.15 15.61
N THR A 485 -24.33 -29.29 16.23
CA THR A 485 -24.80 -29.52 17.60
C THR A 485 -24.11 -28.55 18.57
N LEU A 486 -24.74 -28.29 19.71
CA LEU A 486 -24.18 -27.40 20.75
C LEU A 486 -22.76 -27.83 21.18
N GLU A 487 -22.52 -29.13 21.21
CA GLU A 487 -21.23 -29.73 21.57
C GLU A 487 -20.15 -29.43 20.50
N GLN A 488 -20.51 -29.52 19.22
CA GLN A 488 -19.62 -29.17 18.09
C GLN A 488 -19.35 -27.65 18.02
N ALA A 489 -20.34 -26.81 18.30
CA ALA A 489 -20.15 -25.36 18.37
C ALA A 489 -19.20 -24.99 19.52
N THR A 490 -19.31 -25.67 20.66
CA THR A 490 -18.43 -25.46 21.82
C THR A 490 -16.98 -25.90 21.54
N ALA A 491 -16.79 -27.04 20.87
CA ALA A 491 -15.47 -27.50 20.45
C ALA A 491 -14.80 -26.55 19.43
N LEU A 492 -15.60 -25.96 18.53
CA LEU A 492 -15.12 -24.98 17.57
C LEU A 492 -14.72 -23.66 18.25
N GLU A 493 -15.50 -23.19 19.24
CA GLU A 493 -15.14 -22.01 20.03
C GLU A 493 -13.87 -22.22 20.86
N ALA A 494 -13.66 -23.43 21.40
CA ALA A 494 -12.41 -23.78 22.09
C ALA A 494 -11.20 -23.74 21.13
N ALA A 495 -11.32 -24.31 19.92
CA ALA A 495 -10.27 -24.26 18.91
C ALA A 495 -9.97 -22.82 18.42
N MET A 496 -10.98 -21.95 18.33
CA MET A 496 -10.78 -20.54 18.00
C MET A 496 -10.09 -19.75 19.13
N ALA A 497 -10.38 -20.09 20.40
CA ALA A 497 -9.76 -19.46 21.55
C ALA A 497 -8.27 -19.86 21.72
N GLU A 498 -7.91 -21.07 21.30
CA GLU A 498 -6.51 -21.55 21.27
C GLU A 498 -5.71 -21.04 20.07
N GLY A 499 -6.32 -20.25 19.19
CA GLY A 499 -5.65 -19.60 18.07
C GLY A 499 -5.34 -20.52 16.88
N SER A 500 -5.85 -21.75 16.87
CA SER A 500 -5.70 -22.71 15.78
C SER A 500 -6.67 -22.46 14.61
N LEU A 501 -7.66 -21.57 14.77
CA LEU A 501 -8.58 -21.10 13.72
C LEU A 501 -8.82 -19.57 13.83
N ARG A 502 -8.75 -18.82 12.71
CA ARG A 502 -9.03 -17.35 12.68
C ARG A 502 -10.34 -17.04 11.94
N GLY A 503 -11.30 -16.40 12.61
CA GLY A 503 -12.56 -15.91 12.02
C GLY A 503 -13.17 -14.73 12.81
N LYS A 504 -13.91 -13.83 12.14
CA LYS A 504 -14.61 -12.68 12.77
C LYS A 504 -16.06 -13.03 13.09
N LYS A 505 -16.52 -12.78 14.33
CA LYS A 505 -17.91 -12.97 14.77
C LYS A 505 -18.76 -11.73 14.40
N ARG A 506 -19.91 -11.91 13.74
CA ARG A 506 -20.95 -10.87 13.57
C ARG A 506 -22.25 -11.44 14.14
N VAL A 507 -22.72 -10.86 15.25
CA VAL A 507 -24.03 -11.22 15.86
C VAL A 507 -25.01 -10.11 15.50
N THR A 508 -26.02 -10.41 14.71
CA THR A 508 -27.14 -9.51 14.40
C THR A 508 -28.31 -9.84 15.34
N ARG A 509 -28.65 -8.90 16.24
CA ARG A 509 -29.92 -8.97 17.01
C ARG A 509 -31.07 -8.57 16.09
N GLY A 510 -31.99 -9.49 15.81
CA GLY A 510 -33.22 -9.20 15.08
C GLY A 510 -34.21 -8.40 15.92
N SER A 511 -34.79 -7.36 15.33
CA SER A 511 -35.90 -6.57 15.86
C SER A 511 -37.23 -7.32 15.71
N VAL A 512 -37.98 -7.46 16.80
CA VAL A 512 -39.39 -7.89 16.79
C VAL A 512 -40.27 -6.64 16.84
N VAL A 513 -41.14 -6.48 15.84
CA VAL A 513 -42.21 -5.48 15.82
C VAL A 513 -43.46 -6.13 16.43
N GLY A 514 -44.01 -5.52 17.48
CA GLY A 514 -45.28 -5.93 18.09
C GLY A 514 -46.35 -4.86 17.85
N GLU A 515 -47.55 -5.30 17.46
CA GLU A 515 -48.78 -4.52 17.50
C GLU A 515 -49.23 -4.27 18.95
N ALA A 516 -50.01 -3.21 19.14
CA ALA A 516 -50.52 -2.62 20.39
C ALA A 516 -49.55 -1.65 21.09
N GLY A 517 -49.85 -0.36 20.93
CA GLY A 517 -49.09 0.73 21.54
C GLY A 517 -49.24 0.80 23.05
N GLU A 518 -48.14 1.08 23.72
CA GLU A 518 -48.07 2.15 24.72
C GLU A 518 -46.59 2.49 25.01
N SER A 519 -46.34 3.79 25.09
CA SER A 519 -45.07 4.41 25.44
C SER A 519 -44.77 4.21 26.92
N LEU A 520 -43.56 3.74 27.24
CA LEU A 520 -42.97 3.93 28.56
C LEU A 520 -41.51 4.38 28.42
N PHE A 521 -41.30 5.64 28.06
CA PHE A 521 -40.13 6.35 28.59
C PHE A 521 -40.46 6.84 29.98
N LYS A 522 -39.62 6.51 30.97
CA LYS A 522 -39.22 7.51 31.97
C LYS A 522 -37.71 7.44 32.26
N PRO A 523 -37.09 8.61 32.53
CA PRO A 523 -35.64 8.82 32.47
C PRO A 523 -34.99 8.79 33.85
N GLY A 524 -33.67 8.60 33.87
CA GLY A 524 -32.84 8.95 35.03
C GLY A 524 -31.64 8.03 35.18
N TYR A 525 -30.46 8.47 34.75
CA TYR A 525 -29.44 9.04 35.63
C TYR A 525 -28.15 9.19 34.84
N GLU A 526 -27.60 10.41 34.87
CA GLU A 526 -26.25 10.74 34.43
C GLU A 526 -25.22 9.98 35.28
N ILE A 527 -24.13 9.53 34.66
CA ILE A 527 -22.85 9.40 35.37
C ILE A 527 -21.81 10.21 34.61
N SER A 528 -21.47 11.33 35.23
CA SER A 528 -20.39 12.23 34.93
C SER A 528 -19.03 11.64 35.33
N SER A 529 -18.05 11.90 34.47
CA SER A 529 -16.66 12.29 34.76
C SER A 529 -15.79 11.48 35.74
N ALA A 530 -14.75 10.92 35.13
CA ALA A 530 -13.34 11.23 35.37
C ALA A 530 -12.55 10.51 36.49
N ALA A 531 -11.41 10.00 36.00
CA ALA A 531 -10.08 9.92 36.61
C ALA A 531 -9.82 8.89 37.73
N GLY A 532 -8.77 8.09 37.51
CA GLY A 532 -8.06 7.44 38.62
C GLY A 532 -7.47 6.09 38.26
N GLN A 533 -6.16 6.06 38.11
CA GLN A 533 -5.31 4.87 37.94
C GLN A 533 -5.54 3.81 39.03
N GLY A 534 -5.31 2.54 38.70
CA GLY A 534 -5.12 1.49 39.69
C GLY A 534 -5.09 0.08 39.12
N PHE A 535 -3.90 -0.45 38.87
CA PHE A 535 -3.68 -1.89 38.73
C PHE A 535 -4.12 -2.60 40.03
N MET A 536 -5.09 -3.51 39.94
CA MET A 536 -5.25 -4.59 40.91
C MET A 536 -5.69 -5.87 40.18
N SER A 537 -4.82 -6.87 40.18
CA SER A 537 -5.17 -8.25 39.82
C SER A 537 -5.98 -8.89 40.94
N PRO A 538 -7.18 -9.46 40.69
CA PRO A 538 -7.83 -10.31 41.67
C PRO A 538 -7.32 -11.76 41.56
N ARG A 539 -6.68 -12.23 42.63
CA ARG A 539 -6.60 -13.68 42.93
C ARG A 539 -8.02 -14.17 43.24
N ILE A 540 -8.48 -15.20 42.54
CA ILE A 540 -9.72 -15.92 42.88
C ILE A 540 -9.33 -17.25 43.53
N SER A 541 -9.79 -17.45 44.77
CA SER A 541 -9.75 -18.74 45.46
C SER A 541 -10.95 -19.61 45.03
N PRO A 542 -10.83 -20.95 44.96
CA PRO A 542 -11.88 -21.81 44.45
C PRO A 542 -13.01 -21.98 45.48
N GLY A 543 -14.28 -21.85 45.06
CA GLY A 543 -15.41 -22.38 45.84
C GLY A 543 -16.67 -21.53 46.01
N GLN A 544 -17.00 -20.56 45.15
CA GLN A 544 -18.31 -19.91 45.21
C GLN A 544 -19.05 -19.90 43.86
N LYS A 545 -20.25 -20.49 43.89
CA LYS A 545 -21.24 -20.52 42.81
C LYS A 545 -22.10 -19.26 42.90
N MET A 546 -22.29 -18.56 41.77
CA MET A 546 -23.30 -17.52 41.63
C MET A 546 -24.46 -18.05 40.79
N GLN A 547 -25.65 -18.09 41.38
CA GLN A 547 -26.93 -18.30 40.71
C GLN A 547 -27.37 -16.99 40.04
N VAL A 548 -27.83 -17.08 38.79
CA VAL A 548 -28.53 -15.98 38.12
C VAL A 548 -29.97 -16.43 37.89
N PHE A 549 -30.90 -15.67 38.43
CA PHE A 549 -32.34 -15.82 38.24
C PHE A 549 -32.74 -15.25 36.87
N GLY A 550 -33.44 -16.05 36.07
CA GLY A 550 -34.16 -15.59 34.88
C GLY A 550 -35.65 -15.46 35.19
N ASN A 551 -36.25 -14.33 34.84
CA ASN A 551 -37.69 -14.20 34.70
C ASN A 551 -38.00 -13.85 33.24
N GLY A 552 -38.84 -14.67 32.60
CA GLY A 552 -39.57 -14.33 31.36
C GLY A 552 -40.48 -13.12 31.59
N ILE A 553 -40.99 -12.44 30.57
CA ILE A 553 -41.50 -12.87 29.25
C ILE A 553 -40.93 -11.99 28.15
#